data_AF-A0A1G1XNB7-F1
#
_entry.id   AF-A0A1G1XNB7-F1
#
_cell.length_a   1.000
_cell.length_b   1.000
_cell.length_c   1.000
_cell.angle_alpha   90.00
_cell.angle_beta   90.00
_cell.angle_gamma   90.00
#
_symmetry.space_group_name_H-M   'P 1'
#
loop_
_entity.id
_entity.type
_entity.pdbx_description
1 polymer ?
#
loop_
_entity_poly.entity_id
_entity_poly.type
_entity_poly.pdbx_seq_one_letter_code
_entity_poly.pdbx_strand_id
1 'polypeptide(L)'
;MKESLFLNQFRAADGVATALESFFRTERHNVTGLDCLQGKSSQSLVRKICLPTVACMAINFIFDSRVIGDKDGDIVVGDFYRITLPFHKVEPSGLPKPYDMGWRIVDPLGNTYHHAVAAFLNIFGVKVHSLHNFSGIDQLFDMIPGKKSFLALSLDNRFILEQTLDSGEKELLKKLYPDFGVEKGRHVVLLDGFDSGSVSVVDPFQVLKDGEPPKSKILAWNVMDKYFQYQFSGPKQALVFSQEELGFPKENLKNIFIPEYVEKDIEVLKKRFLETQIL
;
A
#
# COMPACT_ATOMS: atom_id res chain seq x y z
N MET A 1 -22.58 19.39 -16.53
CA MET A 1 -21.51 19.25 -15.51
C MET A 1 -20.21 18.97 -16.26
N LYS A 2 -19.13 19.70 -15.96
CA LYS A 2 -17.80 19.34 -16.51
C LYS A 2 -17.36 18.06 -15.80
N GLU A 3 -17.03 17.01 -16.54
CA GLU A 3 -16.45 15.80 -15.98
C GLU A 3 -15.16 16.20 -15.23
N SER A 4 -15.14 16.04 -13.91
CA SER A 4 -13.94 16.28 -13.11
C SER A 4 -13.08 15.02 -13.11
N LEU A 5 -11.97 15.06 -13.86
CA LEU A 5 -10.91 14.08 -13.75
C LEU A 5 -10.13 14.32 -12.47
N PHE A 6 -9.76 13.25 -11.76
CA PHE A 6 -8.91 13.32 -10.58
C PHE A 6 -7.92 12.15 -10.57
N LEU A 7 -6.85 12.29 -9.79
CA LEU A 7 -5.93 11.20 -9.49
C LEU A 7 -6.42 10.46 -8.26
N ASN A 8 -6.49 9.13 -8.35
CA ASN A 8 -7.05 8.30 -7.30
C ASN A 8 -6.33 8.49 -5.94
N GLN A 9 -5.00 8.57 -5.93
CA GLN A 9 -4.21 8.91 -4.72
C GLN A 9 -4.46 10.32 -4.16
N PHE A 10 -4.90 11.29 -4.97
CA PHE A 10 -5.19 12.63 -4.44
C PHE A 10 -6.47 12.65 -3.61
N ARG A 11 -7.47 11.84 -3.98
CA ARG A 11 -8.65 11.62 -3.13
C ARG A 11 -8.28 10.97 -1.80
N ALA A 12 -7.41 9.96 -1.85
CA ALA A 12 -6.85 9.32 -0.66
C ALA A 12 -6.12 10.32 0.23
N ALA A 13 -5.31 11.19 -0.36
CA ALA A 13 -4.49 12.12 0.38
C ALA A 13 -5.28 13.13 1.24
N ASP A 14 -6.50 13.52 0.84
CA ASP A 14 -7.36 14.40 1.64
C ASP A 14 -7.89 13.68 2.89
N GLY A 15 -8.35 12.42 2.74
CA GLY A 15 -8.77 11.58 3.86
C GLY A 15 -7.62 11.30 4.83
N VAL A 16 -6.43 11.06 4.29
CA VAL A 16 -5.20 10.91 5.08
C VAL A 16 -4.87 12.20 5.84
N ALA A 17 -4.94 13.37 5.18
CA ALA A 17 -4.68 14.64 5.85
C ALA A 17 -5.63 14.88 7.03
N THR A 18 -6.91 14.55 6.87
CA THR A 18 -7.91 14.65 7.96
C THR A 18 -7.60 13.68 9.11
N ALA A 19 -7.24 12.43 8.80
CA ALA A 19 -6.86 11.45 9.82
C ALA A 19 -5.61 11.89 10.60
N LEU A 20 -4.60 12.42 9.90
CA LEU A 20 -3.38 12.96 10.49
C LEU A 20 -3.68 14.18 11.37
N GLU A 21 -4.48 15.13 10.89
CA GLU A 21 -4.84 16.32 11.67
C GLU A 21 -5.58 15.95 12.96
N SER A 22 -6.55 15.04 12.86
CA SER A 22 -7.28 14.51 14.02
C SER A 22 -6.33 13.84 15.03
N PHE A 23 -5.41 13.00 14.54
CA PHE A 23 -4.39 12.35 15.35
C PHE A 23 -3.51 13.39 16.08
N PHE A 24 -2.89 14.33 15.36
CA PHE A 24 -2.00 15.31 15.97
C PHE A 24 -2.70 16.33 16.89
N ARG A 25 -4.01 16.56 16.70
CA ARG A 25 -4.81 17.41 17.59
C ARG A 25 -5.09 16.73 18.93
N THR A 26 -5.32 15.41 18.91
CA THR A 26 -5.71 14.62 20.08
C THR A 26 -4.49 14.10 20.85
N GLU A 27 -3.49 13.61 20.13
CA GLU A 27 -2.21 13.10 20.64
C GLU A 27 -1.20 14.27 20.67
N ARG A 28 -1.39 15.19 21.63
CA ARG A 28 -0.60 16.43 21.74
C ARG A 28 0.92 16.17 21.85
N HIS A 29 1.68 16.67 20.87
CA HIS A 29 3.09 17.09 20.92
C HIS A 29 4.23 16.08 21.11
N ASN A 30 4.01 14.76 21.30
CA ASN A 30 5.12 13.86 21.65
C ASN A 30 5.07 12.48 20.97
N VAL A 31 4.79 12.40 19.67
CA VAL A 31 5.01 11.16 18.91
C VAL A 31 6.31 11.26 18.13
N THR A 32 7.42 10.98 18.83
CA THR A 32 8.76 10.97 18.26
C THR A 32 8.78 10.16 16.95
N GLY A 33 9.30 10.73 15.87
CA GLY A 33 9.46 10.05 14.58
C GLY A 33 8.33 10.24 13.56
N LEU A 34 7.29 11.03 13.88
CA LEU A 34 6.20 11.37 12.94
C LEU A 34 6.30 12.78 12.32
N ASP A 35 7.42 13.48 12.54
CA ASP A 35 7.66 14.84 12.00
C ASP A 35 7.52 14.89 10.47
N CYS A 36 7.77 13.78 9.79
CA CYS A 36 7.68 13.65 8.35
C CYS A 36 6.24 13.72 7.79
N LEU A 37 5.23 13.57 8.66
CA LEU A 37 3.79 13.61 8.34
C LEU A 37 3.08 14.88 8.88
N GLN A 38 3.65 15.59 9.84
CA GLN A 38 3.02 16.76 10.45
C GLN A 38 2.96 17.95 9.47
N GLY A 39 1.80 18.63 9.42
CA GLY A 39 1.60 19.85 8.61
C GLY A 39 1.71 19.62 7.10
N LYS A 40 1.64 18.36 6.64
CA LYS A 40 1.70 18.00 5.23
C LYS A 40 0.36 18.28 4.55
N SER A 41 0.40 18.96 3.41
CA SER A 41 -0.76 19.08 2.53
C SER A 41 -1.03 17.75 1.82
N SER A 42 -2.27 17.54 1.36
CA SER A 42 -2.64 16.34 0.60
C SER A 42 -1.72 16.10 -0.59
N GLN A 43 -1.35 17.15 -1.33
CA GLN A 43 -0.40 17.06 -2.45
C GLN A 43 0.95 16.43 -2.08
N SER A 44 1.44 16.70 -0.86
CA SER A 44 2.73 16.16 -0.40
C SER A 44 2.65 14.72 0.10
N LEU A 45 1.44 14.23 0.42
CA LEU A 45 1.19 12.88 0.90
C LEU A 45 1.04 11.86 -0.24
N VAL A 46 0.57 12.28 -1.41
CA VAL A 46 0.29 11.43 -2.58
C VAL A 46 1.37 10.38 -2.84
N ARG A 47 2.66 10.77 -2.82
CA ARG A 47 3.76 9.83 -3.10
C ARG A 47 4.04 8.81 -1.99
N LYS A 48 3.56 9.07 -0.77
CA LYS A 48 3.90 8.29 0.43
C LYS A 48 2.83 7.25 0.77
N ILE A 49 1.67 7.34 0.13
CA ILE A 49 0.47 6.56 0.46
C ILE A 49 0.16 5.45 -0.55
N CYS A 50 1.03 5.18 -1.53
CA CYS A 50 0.78 4.15 -2.55
C CYS A 50 0.53 2.77 -1.93
N LEU A 51 1.37 2.36 -0.98
CA LEU A 51 1.25 1.08 -0.29
C LEU A 51 -0.02 1.01 0.60
N PRO A 52 -0.31 1.99 1.47
CA PRO A 52 -1.61 2.06 2.17
C PRO A 52 -2.82 2.04 1.24
N THR A 53 -2.75 2.72 0.09
CA THR A 53 -3.83 2.71 -0.91
C THR A 53 -4.05 1.31 -1.47
N VAL A 54 -2.97 0.63 -1.85
CA VAL A 54 -3.04 -0.76 -2.33
C VAL A 54 -3.60 -1.70 -1.25
N ALA A 55 -3.27 -1.49 0.03
CA ALA A 55 -3.82 -2.29 1.12
C ALA A 55 -5.35 -2.12 1.26
N CYS A 56 -5.85 -0.88 1.24
CA CYS A 56 -7.29 -0.62 1.30
C CYS A 56 -8.02 -1.15 0.06
N MET A 57 -7.42 -0.99 -1.13
CA MET A 57 -7.93 -1.59 -2.37
C MET A 57 -8.01 -3.12 -2.26
N ALA A 58 -6.98 -3.78 -1.74
CA ALA A 58 -6.97 -5.23 -1.58
C ALA A 58 -8.09 -5.72 -0.65
N ILE A 59 -8.35 -5.04 0.47
CA ILE A 59 -9.48 -5.36 1.36
C ILE A 59 -10.80 -5.24 0.60
N ASN A 60 -11.01 -4.11 -0.07
CA ASN A 60 -12.26 -3.86 -0.81
C ASN A 60 -12.46 -4.91 -1.92
N PHE A 61 -11.42 -5.31 -2.64
CA PHE A 61 -11.50 -6.40 -3.64
C PHE A 61 -11.80 -7.76 -3.02
N ILE A 62 -11.18 -8.07 -1.88
CA ILE A 62 -11.37 -9.34 -1.19
C ILE A 62 -12.81 -9.51 -0.70
N PHE A 63 -13.47 -8.41 -0.30
CA PHE A 63 -14.83 -8.43 0.23
C PHE A 63 -15.91 -8.00 -0.77
N ASP A 64 -15.58 -7.94 -2.07
CA ASP A 64 -16.48 -7.51 -3.15
C ASP A 64 -17.14 -6.13 -2.91
N SER A 65 -16.44 -5.24 -2.20
CA SER A 65 -16.89 -3.89 -1.87
C SER A 65 -16.64 -2.90 -3.01
N ARG A 66 -17.27 -1.72 -2.97
CA ARG A 66 -17.05 -0.66 -3.97
C ARG A 66 -15.58 -0.27 -4.03
N VAL A 67 -14.98 -0.48 -5.20
CA VAL A 67 -13.59 -0.12 -5.48
C VAL A 67 -13.56 1.30 -5.96
N ILE A 68 -13.36 2.27 -5.09
CA ILE A 68 -12.80 3.56 -5.50
C ILE A 68 -11.69 3.87 -4.51
N GLY A 69 -10.58 4.46 -4.97
CA GLY A 69 -9.65 5.10 -4.06
C GLY A 69 -10.38 6.18 -3.26
N ASP A 70 -10.79 5.73 -2.09
CA ASP A 70 -10.67 6.40 -0.82
C ASP A 70 -11.71 7.38 -0.35
N LYS A 71 -12.72 7.70 -1.13
CA LYS A 71 -13.84 8.47 -0.58
C LYS A 71 -15.15 7.68 -0.54
N ASP A 72 -15.30 6.69 -1.41
CA ASP A 72 -16.53 5.90 -1.55
C ASP A 72 -16.29 4.38 -1.41
N GLY A 73 -15.09 3.98 -1.01
CA GLY A 73 -14.79 2.60 -0.61
C GLY A 73 -15.23 2.35 0.83
N ASP A 74 -15.59 1.11 1.17
CA ASP A 74 -16.00 0.76 2.53
C ASP A 74 -14.83 0.94 3.52
N ILE A 75 -13.60 0.70 3.04
CA ILE A 75 -12.35 0.96 3.76
C ILE A 75 -11.51 1.97 2.95
N VAL A 76 -11.05 3.02 3.62
CA VAL A 76 -10.25 4.11 3.01
C VAL A 76 -8.86 4.25 3.68
N VAL A 77 -7.85 4.83 3.03
CA VAL A 77 -6.49 5.06 3.52
C VAL A 77 -6.49 5.96 4.75
N GLY A 78 -7.48 6.87 4.88
CA GLY A 78 -7.73 7.56 6.14
C GLY A 78 -7.90 6.58 7.32
N ASP A 79 -8.58 5.45 7.12
CA ASP A 79 -8.75 4.41 8.14
C ASP A 79 -7.44 3.71 8.47
N PHE A 80 -6.58 3.46 7.48
CA PHE A 80 -5.25 2.90 7.71
C PHE A 80 -4.50 3.74 8.74
N TYR A 81 -4.41 5.06 8.54
CA TYR A 81 -3.69 5.94 9.46
C TYR A 81 -4.43 6.09 10.80
N ARG A 82 -5.76 6.23 10.78
CA ARG A 82 -6.58 6.33 12.01
C ARG A 82 -6.39 5.13 12.93
N ILE A 83 -6.32 3.92 12.37
CA ILE A 83 -6.18 2.67 13.12
C ILE A 83 -4.73 2.45 13.56
N THR A 84 -3.76 2.67 12.67
CA THR A 84 -2.38 2.22 12.91
C THR A 84 -1.50 3.24 13.63
N LEU A 85 -1.67 4.55 13.39
CA LEU A 85 -0.82 5.60 13.99
C LEU A 85 -0.84 5.65 15.53
N PRO A 86 -1.96 5.40 16.23
CA PRO A 86 -1.97 5.36 17.69
C PRO A 86 -1.04 4.34 18.33
N PHE A 87 -0.53 3.40 17.52
CA PHE A 87 0.40 2.37 17.96
C PHE A 87 1.85 2.71 17.60
N HIS A 88 2.10 3.79 16.85
CA HIS A 88 3.43 4.15 16.36
C HIS A 88 4.42 4.29 17.53
N LYS A 89 5.46 3.45 17.54
CA LYS A 89 6.53 3.45 18.52
C LYS A 89 7.88 3.35 17.82
N VAL A 90 8.72 4.37 18.01
CA VAL A 90 10.10 4.39 17.49
C VAL A 90 11.11 3.68 18.40
N GLU A 91 10.72 3.42 19.63
CA GLU A 91 11.51 2.71 20.63
C GLU A 91 11.58 1.20 20.32
N PRO A 92 12.65 0.49 20.75
CA PRO A 92 12.77 -0.95 20.59
C PRO A 92 11.53 -1.68 21.10
N SER A 93 10.98 -2.59 20.30
CA SER A 93 9.87 -3.46 20.70
C SER A 93 10.33 -4.62 21.60
N GLY A 94 11.65 -4.79 21.78
CA GLY A 94 12.24 -5.89 22.55
C GLY A 94 12.37 -7.19 21.73
N LEU A 95 12.24 -7.09 20.40
CA LEU A 95 12.41 -8.21 19.48
C LEU A 95 13.92 -8.50 19.22
N PRO A 96 14.28 -9.66 18.65
CA PRO A 96 15.65 -9.91 18.21
C PRO A 96 16.05 -9.01 17.02
N LYS A 97 17.29 -8.52 17.00
CA LYS A 97 17.86 -7.86 15.82
C LYS A 97 17.91 -8.84 14.63
N PRO A 98 17.68 -8.40 13.38
CA PRO A 98 17.43 -7.02 12.92
C PRO A 98 15.96 -6.57 12.95
N TYR A 99 15.07 -7.36 13.55
CA TYR A 99 13.61 -7.14 13.50
C TYR A 99 13.10 -6.15 14.56
N ASP A 100 13.95 -5.79 15.52
CA ASP A 100 13.68 -4.80 16.56
C ASP A 100 13.74 -3.37 16.02
N MET A 101 12.72 -3.01 15.23
CA MET A 101 12.54 -1.66 14.70
C MET A 101 11.50 -0.86 15.48
N GLY A 102 10.94 -1.38 16.57
CA GLY A 102 9.74 -0.84 17.19
C GLY A 102 8.49 -1.04 16.31
N TRP A 103 7.33 -0.55 16.76
CA TRP A 103 6.11 -0.52 15.95
C TRP A 103 6.07 0.73 15.07
N ARG A 104 6.92 0.77 14.04
CA ARG A 104 7.03 1.94 13.16
C ARG A 104 6.08 1.84 11.99
N ILE A 105 5.05 2.68 11.98
CA ILE A 105 4.12 2.78 10.86
C ILE A 105 4.79 3.35 9.60
N VAL A 106 5.55 4.44 9.79
CA VAL A 106 6.30 5.11 8.71
C VAL A 106 7.77 5.28 9.07
N ASP A 107 8.64 5.38 8.07
CA ASP A 107 10.03 5.76 8.23
C ASP A 107 10.20 7.30 8.34
N PRO A 108 11.42 7.81 8.62
CA PRO A 108 11.67 9.26 8.67
C PRO A 108 11.42 10.00 7.34
N LEU A 109 11.35 9.30 6.21
CA LEU A 109 10.98 9.85 4.91
C LEU A 109 9.45 9.82 4.70
N GLY A 110 8.71 9.14 5.56
CA GLY A 110 7.27 8.94 5.53
C GLY A 110 6.81 7.75 4.68
N ASN A 111 7.72 6.85 4.31
CA ASN A 111 7.35 5.59 3.63
C ASN A 111 6.70 4.64 4.64
N THR A 112 5.62 3.97 4.25
CA THR A 112 4.93 3.01 5.12
C THR A 112 5.67 1.68 5.18
N TYR A 113 5.81 1.10 6.38
CA TYR A 113 6.40 -0.23 6.54
C TYR A 113 5.41 -1.36 6.25
N HIS A 114 5.90 -2.46 5.68
CA HIS A 114 5.12 -3.64 5.33
C HIS A 114 4.38 -4.27 6.53
N HIS A 115 4.94 -4.20 7.73
CA HIS A 115 4.31 -4.79 8.91
C HIS A 115 3.05 -4.04 9.35
N ALA A 116 3.04 -2.71 9.23
CA ALA A 116 1.87 -1.90 9.54
C ALA A 116 0.72 -2.25 8.59
N VAL A 117 1.03 -2.52 7.32
CA VAL A 117 0.07 -2.99 6.31
C VAL A 117 -0.43 -4.38 6.63
N ALA A 118 0.47 -5.30 6.98
CA ALA A 118 0.08 -6.65 7.38
C ALA A 118 -0.84 -6.64 8.62
N ALA A 119 -0.56 -5.78 9.59
CA ALA A 119 -1.39 -5.59 10.77
C ALA A 119 -2.77 -5.07 10.45
N PHE A 120 -2.82 -4.00 9.66
CA PHE A 120 -4.07 -3.43 9.21
C PHE A 120 -4.94 -4.47 8.50
N LEU A 121 -4.38 -5.22 7.55
CA LEU A 121 -5.10 -6.26 6.80
C LEU A 121 -5.62 -7.39 7.71
N ASN A 122 -4.82 -7.84 8.67
CA ASN A 122 -5.24 -8.91 9.59
C ASN A 122 -6.38 -8.49 10.53
N ILE A 123 -6.55 -7.19 10.84
CA ILE A 123 -7.72 -6.70 11.59
C ILE A 123 -9.01 -7.07 10.87
N PHE A 124 -8.99 -7.03 9.53
CA PHE A 124 -10.11 -7.41 8.67
C PHE A 124 -10.13 -8.89 8.31
N GLY A 125 -9.31 -9.72 8.95
CA GLY A 125 -9.25 -11.17 8.66
C GLY A 125 -8.53 -11.52 7.36
N VAL A 126 -7.82 -10.58 6.74
CA VAL A 126 -6.99 -10.84 5.55
C VAL A 126 -5.62 -11.35 6.00
N LYS A 127 -5.25 -12.54 5.54
CA LYS A 127 -3.94 -13.15 5.74
C LYS A 127 -2.91 -12.47 4.86
N VAL A 128 -1.71 -12.23 5.40
CA VAL A 128 -0.65 -11.50 4.71
C VAL A 128 0.68 -12.21 4.90
N HIS A 129 1.39 -12.40 3.79
CA HIS A 129 2.76 -12.92 3.81
C HIS A 129 3.68 -11.99 3.03
N SER A 130 4.87 -11.73 3.56
CA SER A 130 5.88 -10.94 2.87
C SER A 130 6.79 -11.86 2.06
N LEU A 131 6.84 -11.67 0.75
CA LEU A 131 7.64 -12.44 -0.19
C LEU A 131 8.91 -11.66 -0.55
N HIS A 132 10.05 -12.33 -0.50
CA HIS A 132 11.36 -11.71 -0.71
C HIS A 132 12.21 -12.53 -1.69
N ASN A 133 13.30 -11.92 -2.17
CA ASN A 133 14.37 -12.60 -2.91
C ASN A 133 13.93 -13.29 -4.22
N PHE A 134 12.87 -12.79 -4.87
CA PHE A 134 12.47 -13.23 -6.21
C PHE A 134 13.21 -12.45 -7.30
N SER A 135 13.53 -13.08 -8.43
CA SER A 135 14.23 -12.46 -9.57
C SER A 135 13.29 -11.80 -10.57
N GLY A 136 12.06 -12.29 -10.69
CA GLY A 136 11.06 -11.84 -11.67
C GLY A 136 9.65 -12.24 -11.29
N ILE A 137 8.68 -11.86 -12.13
CA ILE A 137 7.26 -12.20 -11.96
C ILE A 137 7.03 -13.70 -12.08
N ASP A 138 7.79 -14.38 -12.94
CA ASP A 138 7.77 -15.83 -13.10
C ASP A 138 8.05 -16.56 -11.78
N GLN A 139 9.13 -16.20 -11.10
CA GLN A 139 9.47 -16.78 -9.80
C GLN A 139 8.45 -16.39 -8.73
N LEU A 140 7.95 -15.15 -8.77
CA LEU A 140 6.91 -14.70 -7.84
C LEU A 140 5.61 -15.51 -8.01
N PHE A 141 5.25 -15.83 -9.25
CA PHE A 141 4.09 -16.65 -9.58
C PHE A 141 4.26 -18.09 -9.06
N ASP A 142 5.42 -18.70 -9.29
CA ASP A 142 5.74 -20.04 -8.79
C ASP A 142 5.77 -20.12 -7.26
N MET A 143 6.02 -18.99 -6.59
CA MET A 143 6.00 -18.90 -5.14
C MET A 143 4.58 -18.92 -4.56
N ILE A 144 3.54 -18.58 -5.31
CA ILE A 144 2.20 -18.32 -4.75
C ILE A 144 1.25 -19.48 -5.04
N PRO A 145 0.70 -20.14 -4.01
CA PRO A 145 -0.22 -21.25 -4.21
C PRO A 145 -1.62 -20.75 -4.58
N GLY A 146 -2.07 -21.11 -5.79
CA GLY A 146 -3.47 -20.94 -6.21
C GLY A 146 -3.80 -19.58 -6.85
N LYS A 147 -5.04 -19.45 -7.33
CA LYS A 147 -5.49 -18.30 -8.17
C LYS A 147 -6.25 -17.20 -7.41
N LYS A 148 -6.48 -17.33 -6.10
CA LYS A 148 -7.29 -16.39 -5.30
C LYS A 148 -6.42 -15.59 -4.31
N SER A 149 -5.38 -14.96 -4.82
CA SER A 149 -4.46 -14.13 -4.02
C SER A 149 -4.22 -12.81 -4.72
N PHE A 150 -4.14 -11.74 -3.94
CA PHE A 150 -3.76 -10.42 -4.42
C PHE A 150 -2.34 -10.11 -3.97
N LEU A 151 -1.62 -9.26 -4.71
CA LEU A 151 -0.26 -8.87 -4.33
C LEU A 151 -0.08 -7.37 -4.35
N ALA A 152 0.51 -6.80 -3.31
CA ALA A 152 1.17 -5.51 -3.41
C ALA A 152 2.58 -5.71 -3.91
N LEU A 153 2.90 -5.12 -5.06
CA LEU A 153 4.21 -5.25 -5.69
C LEU A 153 4.90 -3.90 -5.79
N SER A 154 6.12 -3.82 -5.25
CA SER A 154 6.96 -2.62 -5.35
C SER A 154 7.68 -2.57 -6.70
N LEU A 155 7.45 -1.51 -7.47
CA LEU A 155 8.04 -1.24 -8.77
C LEU A 155 8.83 0.07 -8.75
N ASP A 156 9.75 0.24 -9.68
CA ASP A 156 10.39 1.51 -9.98
C ASP A 156 9.35 2.53 -10.49
N ASN A 157 9.44 3.78 -10.04
CA ASN A 157 8.46 4.82 -10.39
C ASN A 157 8.33 5.08 -11.90
N ARG A 158 9.32 4.69 -12.72
CA ARG A 158 9.17 4.69 -14.19
C ARG A 158 7.92 3.97 -14.66
N PHE A 159 7.43 2.98 -13.89
CA PHE A 159 6.17 2.31 -14.17
C PHE A 159 4.99 3.29 -14.31
N ILE A 160 4.86 4.27 -13.40
CA ILE A 160 3.78 5.27 -13.45
C ILE A 160 3.86 6.05 -14.77
N LEU A 161 5.07 6.49 -15.13
CA LEU A 161 5.31 7.31 -16.31
C LEU A 161 5.15 6.54 -17.62
N GLU A 162 5.48 5.25 -17.65
CA GLU A 162 5.54 4.47 -18.88
C GLU A 162 4.32 3.59 -19.10
N GLN A 163 3.68 3.13 -18.03
CA GLN A 163 2.60 2.13 -18.07
C GLN A 163 1.26 2.65 -17.59
N THR A 164 1.24 3.59 -16.64
CA THR A 164 -0.01 4.04 -16.00
C THR A 164 -0.61 5.25 -16.69
N LEU A 165 0.23 6.23 -17.05
CA LEU A 165 -0.24 7.49 -17.60
C LEU A 165 -0.10 7.56 -19.12
N ASP A 166 -1.15 7.99 -19.81
CA ASP A 166 -1.06 8.38 -21.21
C ASP A 166 -0.41 9.78 -21.40
N SER A 167 -0.19 10.19 -22.64
CA SER A 167 0.44 11.50 -22.92
C SER A 167 -0.40 12.69 -22.46
N GLY A 168 -1.74 12.61 -22.53
CA GLY A 168 -2.63 13.67 -22.09
C GLY A 168 -2.71 13.78 -20.57
N GLU A 169 -2.69 12.65 -19.87
CA GLU A 169 -2.66 12.57 -18.42
C GLU A 169 -1.33 13.10 -17.84
N LYS A 170 -0.20 12.85 -18.52
CA LYS A 170 1.10 13.44 -18.16
C LYS A 170 1.09 14.96 -18.25
N GLU A 171 0.52 15.52 -19.31
CA GLU A 171 0.35 16.97 -19.48
C GLU A 171 -0.54 17.55 -18.38
N LEU A 172 -1.66 16.88 -18.08
CA LEU A 172 -2.56 17.26 -17.00
C LEU A 172 -1.86 17.25 -15.64
N LEU A 173 -1.10 16.21 -15.33
CA LEU A 173 -0.31 16.08 -14.12
C LEU A 173 0.71 17.21 -13.96
N LYS A 174 1.47 17.52 -15.02
CA LYS A 174 2.42 18.65 -15.01
C LYS A 174 1.71 19.99 -14.76
N LYS A 175 0.50 20.16 -15.28
CA LYS A 175 -0.29 21.38 -15.07
C LYS A 175 -0.84 21.48 -13.65
N LEU A 176 -1.40 20.39 -13.12
CA LEU A 176 -2.00 20.36 -11.79
C LEU A 176 -0.93 20.35 -10.69
N TYR A 177 0.24 19.77 -10.97
CA TYR A 177 1.33 19.55 -10.02
C TYR A 177 2.69 19.81 -10.70
N PRO A 178 3.06 21.09 -10.93
CA PRO A 178 4.27 21.45 -11.66
C PRO A 178 5.57 20.97 -11.01
N ASP A 179 5.57 20.78 -9.68
CA ASP A 179 6.71 20.26 -8.92
C ASP A 179 6.76 18.72 -8.85
N PHE A 180 5.90 18.04 -9.62
CA PHE A 180 5.80 16.58 -9.61
C PHE A 180 6.99 15.93 -10.33
N GLY A 181 7.97 15.48 -9.54
CA GLY A 181 9.05 14.59 -9.99
C GLY A 181 8.73 13.13 -9.67
N VAL A 182 8.38 12.36 -10.70
CA VAL A 182 8.09 10.90 -10.58
C VAL A 182 9.37 10.07 -10.65
N GLU A 183 10.43 10.62 -11.25
CA GLU A 183 11.53 9.82 -11.79
C GLU A 183 12.35 9.04 -10.74
N LYS A 184 12.23 9.35 -9.46
CA LYS A 184 13.01 8.73 -8.38
C LYS A 184 12.10 8.18 -7.29
N GLY A 185 12.16 6.87 -7.05
CA GLY A 185 11.53 6.22 -5.91
C GLY A 185 10.96 4.86 -6.25
N ARG A 186 10.13 4.37 -5.32
CA ARG A 186 9.34 3.15 -5.50
C ARG A 186 7.86 3.50 -5.49
N HIS A 187 7.13 2.76 -6.30
CA HIS A 187 5.68 2.78 -6.36
C HIS A 187 5.16 1.40 -6.04
N VAL A 188 3.96 1.32 -5.47
CA VAL A 188 3.32 0.04 -5.19
C VAL A 188 2.04 -0.04 -5.99
N VAL A 189 1.89 -1.16 -6.69
CA VAL A 189 0.68 -1.52 -7.45
C VAL A 189 0.03 -2.74 -6.83
N LEU A 190 -1.26 -2.92 -7.09
CA LEU A 190 -1.97 -4.15 -6.77
C LEU A 190 -1.93 -5.08 -7.99
N LEU A 191 -1.61 -6.34 -7.78
CA LEU A 191 -1.84 -7.41 -8.75
C LEU A 191 -3.09 -8.17 -8.32
N ASP A 192 -4.12 -8.13 -9.14
CA ASP A 192 -5.45 -8.73 -8.89
C ASP A 192 -5.71 -9.99 -9.73
N GLY A 193 -4.75 -10.39 -10.58
CA GLY A 193 -4.83 -11.61 -11.35
C GLY A 193 -3.48 -12.03 -11.93
N PHE A 194 -3.25 -13.34 -11.99
CA PHE A 194 -2.04 -13.94 -12.57
C PHE A 194 -2.44 -15.05 -13.54
N ASP A 195 -1.94 -14.93 -14.76
CA ASP A 195 -2.08 -15.94 -15.79
C ASP A 195 -0.70 -16.25 -16.37
N SER A 196 -0.58 -17.40 -17.05
CA SER A 196 0.68 -17.83 -17.67
C SER A 196 1.17 -16.79 -18.69
N GLY A 197 2.16 -15.98 -18.30
CA GLY A 197 2.78 -14.94 -19.14
C GLY A 197 2.20 -13.53 -19.00
N SER A 198 1.13 -13.33 -18.22
CA SER A 198 0.56 -12.00 -17.96
C SER A 198 0.10 -11.80 -16.51
N VAL A 199 0.04 -10.55 -16.09
CA VAL A 199 -0.54 -10.13 -14.81
C VAL A 199 -1.57 -9.04 -15.04
N SER A 200 -2.64 -9.07 -14.25
CA SER A 200 -3.59 -7.97 -14.15
C SER A 200 -3.12 -7.03 -13.04
N VAL A 201 -3.02 -5.74 -13.35
CA VAL A 201 -2.42 -4.71 -12.51
C VAL A 201 -3.42 -3.58 -12.29
N VAL A 202 -3.68 -3.23 -11.03
CA VAL A 202 -4.44 -2.05 -10.63
C VAL A 202 -3.48 -1.06 -9.98
N ASP A 203 -3.35 0.12 -10.59
CA ASP A 203 -2.43 1.14 -10.12
C ASP A 203 -3.19 2.21 -9.31
N PRO A 204 -2.82 2.49 -8.05
CA PRO A 204 -3.45 3.55 -7.26
C PRO A 204 -3.21 4.97 -7.81
N PHE A 205 -2.31 5.16 -8.77
CA PHE A 205 -1.96 6.44 -9.42
C PHE A 205 -2.81 6.76 -10.67
N GLN A 206 -3.83 5.97 -10.99
CA GLN A 206 -4.67 6.21 -12.16
C GLN A 206 -5.45 7.53 -12.11
N VAL A 207 -5.64 8.14 -13.28
CA VAL A 207 -6.61 9.23 -13.47
C VAL A 207 -7.98 8.59 -13.68
N LEU A 208 -8.96 9.03 -12.90
CA LEU A 208 -10.33 8.50 -12.92
C LEU A 208 -11.35 9.63 -13.08
N LYS A 209 -12.53 9.26 -13.59
CA LYS A 209 -13.72 10.11 -13.55
C LYS A 209 -14.46 9.89 -12.24
N ASP A 210 -15.31 10.85 -11.87
CA ASP A 210 -16.14 10.75 -10.67
C ASP A 210 -17.05 9.52 -10.72
N GLY A 211 -17.01 8.73 -9.65
CA GLY A 211 -17.71 7.44 -9.55
C GLY A 211 -17.10 6.27 -10.34
N GLU A 212 -16.00 6.44 -11.10
CA GLU A 212 -15.36 5.31 -11.79
C GLU A 212 -14.41 4.54 -10.86
N PRO A 213 -14.47 3.19 -10.87
CA PRO A 213 -13.50 2.37 -10.16
C PRO A 213 -12.13 2.40 -10.86
N PRO A 214 -11.02 2.18 -10.12
CA PRO A 214 -9.74 1.83 -10.70
C PRO A 214 -9.88 0.67 -11.69
N LYS A 215 -9.21 0.80 -12.83
CA LYS A 215 -9.29 -0.18 -13.92
C LYS A 215 -8.05 -1.06 -13.90
N SER A 216 -8.24 -2.37 -14.02
CA SER A 216 -7.12 -3.29 -14.15
C SER A 216 -6.54 -3.24 -15.58
N LYS A 217 -5.21 -3.28 -15.69
CA LYS A 217 -4.47 -3.37 -16.94
C LYS A 217 -3.75 -4.72 -17.01
N ILE A 218 -3.94 -5.45 -18.10
CA ILE A 218 -3.20 -6.69 -18.34
C ILE A 218 -1.84 -6.35 -18.95
N LEU A 219 -0.77 -6.79 -18.31
CA LEU A 219 0.62 -6.61 -18.73
C LEU A 219 1.34 -7.95 -18.83
N ALA A 220 2.19 -8.10 -19.85
CA ALA A 220 3.06 -9.26 -19.95
C ALA A 220 4.14 -9.25 -18.85
N TRP A 221 4.54 -10.42 -18.36
CA TRP A 221 5.53 -10.55 -17.28
C TRP A 221 6.85 -9.83 -17.60
N ASN A 222 7.35 -9.99 -18.82
CA ASN A 222 8.58 -9.35 -19.28
C ASN A 222 8.51 -7.81 -19.35
N VAL A 223 7.32 -7.23 -19.39
CA VAL A 223 7.13 -5.78 -19.27
C VAL A 223 7.31 -5.36 -17.81
N MET A 224 6.69 -6.10 -16.89
CA MET A 224 6.76 -5.84 -15.44
C MET A 224 8.19 -6.00 -14.90
N ASP A 225 8.92 -7.03 -15.34
CA ASP A 225 10.28 -7.31 -14.87
C ASP A 225 11.27 -6.16 -15.07
N LYS A 226 11.04 -5.31 -16.08
CA LYS A 226 11.85 -4.10 -16.34
C LYS A 226 11.83 -3.11 -15.19
N TYR A 227 10.77 -3.13 -14.39
CA TYR A 227 10.55 -2.21 -13.27
C TYR A 227 11.02 -2.78 -11.93
N PHE A 228 11.61 -3.98 -11.91
CA PHE A 228 12.27 -4.54 -10.72
C PHE A 228 13.73 -4.12 -10.55
N GLN A 229 14.32 -3.47 -11.54
CA GLN A 229 15.65 -2.87 -11.42
C GLN A 229 15.53 -1.50 -10.77
N TYR A 230 15.53 -1.46 -9.44
CA TYR A 230 15.47 -0.20 -8.69
C TYR A 230 16.76 0.59 -8.88
N GLN A 231 16.64 1.90 -9.13
CA GLN A 231 17.80 2.81 -9.16
C GLN A 231 18.54 2.90 -7.81
N PHE A 232 17.92 2.49 -6.70
CA PHE A 232 18.43 2.67 -5.32
C PHE A 232 18.78 1.35 -4.59
N SER A 233 19.15 0.29 -5.34
CA SER A 233 19.77 -0.95 -4.83
C SER A 233 19.06 -1.75 -3.71
N GLY A 234 17.78 -1.50 -3.43
CA GLY A 234 17.09 -2.25 -2.37
C GLY A 234 16.47 -3.58 -2.82
N PRO A 235 16.08 -4.42 -1.85
CA PRO A 235 15.57 -5.76 -2.11
C PRO A 235 14.20 -5.72 -2.80
N LYS A 236 13.96 -6.68 -3.68
CA LYS A 236 12.65 -6.97 -4.27
C LYS A 236 11.75 -7.57 -3.20
N GLN A 237 10.58 -6.97 -3.03
CA GLN A 237 9.62 -7.34 -2.00
C GLN A 237 8.20 -7.26 -2.55
N ALA A 238 7.36 -8.20 -2.13
CA ALA A 238 5.93 -8.19 -2.36
C ALA A 238 5.21 -8.56 -1.07
N LEU A 239 3.97 -8.10 -0.92
CA LEU A 239 3.05 -8.65 0.07
C LEU A 239 1.99 -9.42 -0.69
N VAL A 240 1.74 -10.67 -0.30
CA VAL A 240 0.62 -11.45 -0.81
C VAL A 240 -0.49 -11.47 0.23
N PHE A 241 -1.72 -11.33 -0.25
CA PHE A 241 -2.94 -11.20 0.53
C PHE A 241 -3.93 -12.30 0.14
N SER A 242 -4.60 -12.88 1.13
CA SER A 242 -5.62 -13.91 0.91
C SER A 242 -6.65 -13.94 2.05
N GLN A 243 -7.85 -14.47 1.79
CA GLN A 243 -8.82 -14.78 2.86
C GLN A 243 -8.45 -16.07 3.60
N GLU A 244 -7.88 -17.03 2.87
CA GLU A 244 -7.51 -18.35 3.39
C GLU A 244 -6.01 -18.44 3.63
N GLU A 245 -5.60 -19.34 4.50
CA GLU A 245 -4.18 -19.62 4.76
C GLU A 245 -3.53 -20.20 3.50
N LEU A 246 -2.41 -19.62 3.06
CA LEU A 246 -1.73 -20.07 1.84
C LEU A 246 -0.77 -21.22 2.15
N GLY A 247 -0.99 -22.37 1.51
CA GLY A 247 -0.13 -23.55 1.61
C GLY A 247 1.13 -23.43 0.74
N PHE A 248 2.09 -22.58 1.15
CA PHE A 248 3.31 -22.37 0.38
C PHE A 248 4.18 -23.63 0.25
N PRO A 249 4.80 -23.88 -0.93
CA PRO A 249 5.77 -24.96 -1.10
C PRO A 249 6.93 -24.84 -0.10
N LYS A 250 7.38 -25.98 0.45
CA LYS A 250 8.40 -26.02 1.53
C LYS A 250 9.70 -25.30 1.14
N GLU A 251 10.10 -25.46 -0.12
CA GLU A 251 11.27 -24.84 -0.74
C GLU A 251 11.21 -23.30 -0.75
N ASN A 252 10.00 -22.74 -0.71
CA ASN A 252 9.75 -21.30 -0.76
C ASN A 252 9.63 -20.67 0.62
N LEU A 253 9.39 -21.44 1.69
CA LEU A 253 9.21 -20.92 3.05
C LEU A 253 10.38 -20.04 3.53
N LYS A 254 11.61 -20.30 3.08
CA LYS A 254 12.80 -19.47 3.39
C LYS A 254 12.72 -18.03 2.86
N ASN A 255 11.86 -17.79 1.88
CA ASN A 255 11.66 -16.51 1.22
C ASN A 255 10.38 -15.80 1.70
N ILE A 256 9.68 -16.41 2.66
CA ILE A 256 8.41 -15.94 3.19
C ILE A 256 8.63 -15.51 4.63
N PHE A 257 8.33 -14.25 4.89
CA PHE A 257 8.36 -13.70 6.24
C PHE A 257 6.91 -13.42 6.62
N ILE A 258 6.41 -14.20 7.57
CA ILE A 258 5.19 -13.89 8.28
C ILE A 258 5.60 -12.89 9.35
N PRO A 259 5.03 -11.67 9.38
CA PRO A 259 5.28 -10.78 10.49
C PRO A 259 4.57 -11.32 11.75
N GLU A 260 5.18 -12.32 12.41
CA GLU A 260 4.67 -13.03 13.60
C GLU A 260 4.37 -12.08 14.79
N TYR A 261 4.91 -10.87 14.74
CA TYR A 261 4.78 -9.83 15.77
C TYR A 261 3.46 -9.06 15.71
N VAL A 262 2.62 -9.33 14.71
CA VAL A 262 1.35 -8.64 14.51
C VAL A 262 0.22 -9.26 15.36
N GLU A 263 0.28 -10.56 15.66
CA GLU A 263 -0.81 -11.29 16.34
C GLU A 263 -1.14 -10.80 17.76
N LYS A 264 -0.14 -10.43 18.56
CA LYS A 264 -0.36 -9.98 19.94
C LYS A 264 -0.98 -8.58 20.02
N ASP A 265 -0.64 -7.70 19.07
CA ASP A 265 -1.14 -6.33 19.02
C ASP A 265 -2.43 -6.21 18.19
N ILE A 266 -2.75 -7.20 17.34
CA ILE A 266 -4.01 -7.25 16.57
C ILE A 266 -5.23 -7.15 17.47
N GLU A 267 -5.28 -7.86 18.60
CA GLU A 267 -6.47 -7.85 19.46
C GLU A 267 -6.67 -6.48 20.12
N VAL A 268 -5.59 -5.75 20.42
CA VAL A 268 -5.64 -4.37 20.91
C VAL A 268 -6.08 -3.41 19.79
N LEU A 269 -5.54 -3.59 18.58
CA LEU A 269 -5.92 -2.84 17.38
C LEU A 269 -7.41 -3.02 17.03
N LYS A 270 -7.90 -4.26 17.01
CA LYS A 270 -9.31 -4.61 16.78
C LYS A 270 -10.23 -3.97 17.80
N LYS A 271 -9.89 -4.08 19.09
CA LYS A 271 -10.68 -3.46 20.16
C LYS A 271 -10.81 -1.95 19.97
N ARG A 272 -9.69 -1.25 19.72
CA ARG A 272 -9.71 0.20 19.48
C ARG A 272 -10.47 0.58 18.20
N PHE A 273 -10.33 -0.19 17.12
CA PHE A 273 -11.09 0.04 15.89
C PHE A 273 -12.60 0.05 16.17
N LEU A 274 -13.10 -0.98 16.86
CA LEU A 274 -14.50 -1.07 17.25
C LEU A 274 -14.94 0.10 18.15
N GLU A 275 -14.09 0.55 19.07
CA GLU A 275 -14.35 1.72 19.92
C GLU A 275 -14.43 3.03 19.12
N THR A 276 -13.64 3.17 18.05
CA THR A 276 -13.64 4.38 17.18
C THR A 276 -14.76 4.41 16.15
N GLN A 277 -15.49 3.32 15.92
CA GLN A 277 -16.67 3.29 15.04
C GLN A 277 -17.98 3.67 15.75
N ILE A 278 -17.95 3.79 17.10
CA ILE A 278 -19.13 4.13 17.92
C ILE A 278 -19.25 5.66 18.13
N LEU A 279 -18.28 6.45 17.64
CA LEU A 279 -18.26 7.92 17.66
C LEU A 279 -18.60 8.50 16.29
#